data_AF-A0A2N0ML90-F1
#
_entry.id   AF-A0A2N0ML90-F1
#
_cell.length_a   1.000
_cell.length_b   1.000
_cell.length_c   1.000
_cell.angle_alpha   90.00
_cell.angle_beta   90.00
_cell.angle_gamma   90.00
#
_symmetry.space_group_name_H-M   'P 1'
#
loop_
_entity.id
_entity.type
_entity.pdbx_description
1 polymer ?
#
loop_
_entity_poly.entity_id
_entity_poly.type
_entity_poly.pdbx_seq_one_letter_code
_entity_poly.pdbx_strand_id
1 'polypeptide(L)'
;MLERVRRAVRTGAYRLTSHSEGEREAEAIIMAEVEDTFGTEQLELLEEYPNDPRGFSALFLGFTASGNPLHAVVGLSNPDMIVFITLYQPDAAQWYDWRRRV
;
A
#
# COMPACT_ATOMS: atom_id res chain seq x y z
N MET A 1 0.12 5.27 -12.12
CA MET A 1 -0.09 4.26 -11.06
C MET A 1 -0.89 4.81 -9.88
N LEU A 2 -0.42 5.88 -9.23
CA LEU A 2 -1.03 6.47 -8.03
C LEU A 2 -2.55 6.68 -8.10
N GLU A 3 -3.04 7.37 -9.14
CA GLU A 3 -4.48 7.60 -9.33
C GLU A 3 -5.30 6.33 -9.51
N ARG A 4 -4.69 5.27 -10.06
CA ARG A 4 -5.35 3.97 -10.21
C ARG A 4 -5.51 3.30 -8.85
N VAL A 5 -4.52 3.39 -7.98
CA VAL A 5 -4.60 2.88 -6.59
C VAL A 5 -5.69 3.62 -5.82
N ARG A 6 -5.63 4.96 -5.81
CA ARG A 6 -6.64 5.80 -5.13
C ARG A 6 -8.06 5.49 -5.60
N ARG A 7 -8.27 5.41 -6.92
CA ARG A 7 -9.56 5.06 -7.50
C ARG A 7 -10.01 3.67 -7.06
N ALA A 8 -9.14 2.67 -7.20
CA ALA A 8 -9.47 1.30 -6.87
C ALA A 8 -9.84 1.12 -5.39
N VAL A 9 -9.13 1.78 -4.48
CA VAL A 9 -9.48 1.80 -3.06
C VAL A 9 -10.83 2.47 -2.82
N ARG A 10 -11.05 3.67 -3.39
CA ARG A 10 -12.33 4.40 -3.26
C ARG A 10 -13.54 3.63 -3.81
N THR A 11 -13.34 2.76 -4.79
CA THR A 11 -14.41 1.95 -5.40
C THR A 11 -14.47 0.51 -4.87
N GLY A 12 -13.64 0.14 -3.89
CA GLY A 12 -13.54 -1.24 -3.40
C GLY A 12 -13.00 -2.25 -4.41
N ALA A 13 -12.36 -1.79 -5.50
CA ALA A 13 -11.79 -2.61 -6.56
C ALA A 13 -10.37 -3.07 -6.19
N TYR A 14 -10.21 -3.70 -5.04
CA TYR A 14 -8.93 -4.21 -4.57
C TYR A 14 -9.07 -5.57 -3.89
N ARG A 15 -7.96 -6.28 -3.77
CA ARG A 15 -7.86 -7.47 -2.94
C ARG A 15 -6.53 -7.52 -2.22
N LEU A 16 -6.49 -8.19 -1.08
CA LEU A 16 -5.26 -8.53 -0.38
C LEU A 16 -4.80 -9.93 -0.80
N THR A 17 -3.50 -10.17 -0.72
CA THR A 17 -2.95 -11.52 -0.78
C THR A 17 -2.99 -12.15 0.61
N SER A 18 -2.86 -13.47 0.70
CA SER A 18 -2.75 -14.13 2.02
C SER A 18 -1.58 -13.61 2.85
N HIS A 19 -0.51 -13.15 2.21
CA HIS A 19 0.63 -12.56 2.88
C HIS A 19 0.29 -11.20 3.50
N SER A 20 -0.31 -10.30 2.72
CA SER A 20 -0.71 -8.98 3.24
C SER A 20 -1.83 -9.05 4.27
N GLU A 21 -2.75 -10.01 4.18
CA GLU A 21 -3.72 -10.25 5.27
C GLU A 21 -3.03 -10.64 6.58
N GLY A 22 -2.03 -11.53 6.53
CA GLY A 22 -1.30 -11.96 7.71
C GLY A 22 -0.47 -10.84 8.36
N GLU A 23 0.20 -10.02 7.55
CA GLU A 23 0.93 -8.83 8.04
C GLU A 23 -0.01 -7.82 8.69
N ARG A 24 -1.12 -7.52 8.00
CA ARG A 24 -2.16 -6.61 8.48
C ARG A 24 -2.69 -7.02 9.86
N GLU A 25 -3.01 -8.30 10.04
CA GLU A 25 -3.50 -8.84 11.30
C GLU A 25 -2.43 -8.81 12.40
N ALA A 26 -1.19 -9.19 12.08
CA ALA A 26 -0.07 -9.18 13.02
C ALA A 26 0.25 -7.78 13.56
N GLU A 27 0.04 -6.74 12.73
CA GLU A 27 0.29 -5.34 13.08
C GLU A 27 -0.97 -4.56 13.48
N ALA A 28 -2.10 -5.26 13.67
CA ALA A 28 -3.38 -4.69 14.08
C ALA A 28 -3.90 -3.55 13.16
N ILE A 29 -3.53 -3.58 11.88
CA ILE A 29 -3.99 -2.62 10.87
C ILE A 29 -5.42 -3.00 10.49
N ILE A 30 -6.38 -2.09 10.62
CA ILE A 30 -7.78 -2.39 10.24
C ILE A 30 -8.08 -2.00 8.79
N MET A 31 -9.07 -2.64 8.17
CA MET A 31 -9.43 -2.33 6.77
C MET A 31 -9.83 -0.86 6.56
N ALA A 32 -10.48 -0.25 7.55
CA ALA A 32 -10.80 1.17 7.51
C ALA A 32 -9.55 2.05 7.39
N GLU A 33 -8.46 1.72 8.09
CA GLU A 33 -7.19 2.45 7.97
C GLU A 33 -6.57 2.29 6.58
N VAL A 34 -6.69 1.12 5.96
CA VAL A 34 -6.23 0.89 4.58
C VAL A 34 -7.02 1.79 3.63
N GLU A 35 -8.34 1.78 3.73
CA GLU A 35 -9.21 2.57 2.85
C GLU A 35 -8.99 4.08 3.04
N ASP A 36 -8.92 4.53 4.30
CA ASP A 36 -8.70 5.93 4.68
C ASP A 36 -7.26 6.41 4.42
N THR A 37 -6.32 5.51 4.14
CA THR A 37 -4.93 5.86 3.80
C THR A 37 -4.73 5.88 2.29
N PHE A 38 -5.03 4.77 1.63
CA PHE A 38 -4.67 4.54 0.22
C PHE A 38 -5.68 5.15 -0.77
N GLY A 39 -6.85 5.61 -0.29
CA GLY A 39 -7.84 6.33 -1.09
C GLY A 39 -7.62 7.85 -1.20
N THR A 40 -6.61 8.40 -0.52
CA THR A 40 -6.47 9.84 -0.28
C THR A 40 -5.49 10.54 -1.22
N GLU A 41 -5.62 11.87 -1.29
CA GLU A 41 -4.69 12.75 -1.99
C GLU A 41 -3.30 12.86 -1.31
N GLN A 42 -3.16 12.34 -0.09
CA GLN A 42 -1.91 12.32 0.67
C GLN A 42 -1.07 11.07 0.39
N LEU A 43 -1.61 10.09 -0.36
CA LEU A 43 -0.86 8.90 -0.73
C LEU A 43 0.36 9.26 -1.59
N GLU A 44 1.52 8.74 -1.23
CA GLU A 44 2.80 8.94 -1.90
C GLU A 44 3.25 7.66 -2.59
N LEU A 45 3.77 7.79 -3.82
CA LEU A 45 4.47 6.74 -4.55
C LEU A 45 5.96 6.85 -4.26
N LEU A 46 6.55 5.81 -3.66
CA LEU A 46 7.96 5.79 -3.28
C LEU A 46 8.84 5.13 -4.32
N GLU A 47 8.48 3.91 -4.76
CA GLU A 47 9.28 3.09 -5.66
C GLU A 47 8.39 2.42 -6.70
N GLU A 48 8.86 2.32 -7.94
CA GLU A 48 8.19 1.57 -9.01
C GLU A 48 9.01 0.34 -9.40
N TYR A 49 8.34 -0.81 -9.51
CA TYR A 49 8.92 -2.09 -9.91
C TYR A 49 8.25 -2.56 -11.22
N PRO A 50 8.58 -1.94 -12.36
CA PRO A 50 7.94 -2.27 -13.65
C PRO A 50 8.26 -3.68 -14.15
N ASN A 51 9.37 -4.26 -13.68
CA ASN A 51 9.92 -5.54 -14.14
C ASN A 51 9.71 -6.67 -13.12
N ASP A 52 8.82 -6.52 -12.14
CA ASP A 52 8.51 -7.61 -11.22
C ASP A 52 7.96 -8.82 -12.02
N PRO A 53 8.42 -10.06 -11.75
CA PRO A 53 7.97 -11.26 -12.47
C PRO A 53 6.45 -11.47 -12.47
N ARG A 54 5.75 -10.87 -11.52
CA ARG A 54 4.29 -10.96 -11.33
C ARG A 54 3.54 -9.81 -12.03
N GLY A 55 4.25 -8.92 -12.71
CA GLY A 55 3.73 -7.73 -13.37
C GLY A 55 3.99 -6.45 -12.58
N PHE A 56 3.71 -5.30 -13.20
CA PHE A 56 4.00 -3.97 -12.64
C PHE A 56 3.48 -3.84 -11.20
N SER A 57 4.37 -3.48 -10.28
CA SER A 57 4.04 -3.16 -8.89
C SER A 57 4.77 -1.90 -8.42
N ALA A 58 4.36 -1.34 -7.29
CA ALA A 58 4.97 -0.14 -6.72
C ALA A 58 4.78 -0.09 -5.19
N LEU A 59 5.75 0.52 -4.50
CA LEU A 59 5.67 0.80 -3.07
C LEU A 59 5.02 2.17 -2.83
N PHE A 60 4.05 2.19 -1.93
CA PHE A 60 3.34 3.38 -1.50
C PHE A 60 3.54 3.64 -0.01
N LEU A 61 3.51 4.93 0.35
CA LEU A 61 3.42 5.42 1.72
C LEU A 61 2.18 6.27 1.86
N GLY A 62 1.38 5.98 2.89
CA GLY A 62 0.37 6.90 3.38
C GLY A 62 0.36 6.96 4.89
N PHE A 63 -0.52 7.78 5.43
CA PHE A 63 -0.68 7.95 6.87
C PHE A 63 -2.14 7.70 7.26
N THR A 64 -2.34 6.93 8.32
CA THR A 64 -3.65 6.75 8.95
C THR A 64 -4.19 8.07 9.48
N ALA A 65 -5.48 8.13 9.81
CA ALA A 65 -6.07 9.28 10.49
C ALA A 65 -5.38 9.63 11.82
N SER A 66 -4.76 8.63 12.47
CA SER A 66 -3.98 8.79 13.70
C SER A 66 -2.54 9.27 13.46
N GLY A 67 -2.11 9.40 12.20
CA GLY A 67 -0.76 9.82 11.81
C GLY A 67 0.28 8.70 11.75
N ASN A 68 -0.12 7.44 11.94
CA ASN A 68 0.78 6.30 11.79
C ASN A 68 1.10 6.04 10.31
N PRO A 69 2.36 5.80 9.93
CA PRO A 69 2.74 5.49 8.56
C PRO A 69 2.30 4.08 8.16
N LEU A 70 1.91 3.91 6.91
CA LEU A 70 1.51 2.64 6.30
C LEU A 70 2.21 2.48 4.96
N HIS A 71 2.93 1.37 4.83
CA HIS A 71 3.54 0.93 3.58
C HIS A 71 2.74 -0.18 2.94
N ALA A 72 2.61 -0.10 1.62
CA ALA A 72 2.10 -1.22 0.84
C ALA A 72 2.83 -1.35 -0.49
N VAL A 73 3.18 -2.58 -0.86
CA VAL A 73 3.51 -2.90 -2.25
C VAL A 73 2.20 -3.27 -2.96
N VAL A 74 1.86 -2.51 -4.00
CA VAL A 74 0.62 -2.67 -4.76
C VAL A 74 0.94 -3.07 -6.20
N GLY A 75 0.38 -4.21 -6.62
CA GLY A 75 0.42 -4.69 -7.99
C GLY A 75 -0.83 -4.29 -8.79
N LEU A 76 -0.69 -4.16 -10.10
CA LEU A 76 -1.82 -3.97 -11.01
C LEU A 76 -2.43 -5.31 -11.43
N SER A 77 -3.76 -5.42 -11.36
CA SER A 77 -4.52 -6.54 -11.92
C SER A 77 -5.52 -6.03 -12.97
N ASN A 78 -5.85 -6.87 -13.95
CA ASN A 78 -6.68 -6.46 -15.08
C ASN A 78 -8.18 -6.37 -14.73
N PRO A 79 -8.95 -5.45 -15.33
CA PRO A 79 -8.54 -4.16 -15.91
C PRO A 79 -8.46 -3.04 -14.86
N ASP A 80 -9.25 -3.11 -13.78
CA ASP A 80 -9.41 -2.00 -12.81
C ASP A 80 -9.14 -2.39 -11.36
N MET A 81 -8.72 -3.64 -11.13
CA MET A 81 -8.44 -4.13 -9.78
C MET A 81 -6.97 -3.91 -9.41
N ILE A 82 -6.70 -3.56 -8.15
CA ILE A 82 -5.34 -3.59 -7.60
C ILE A 82 -5.18 -4.75 -6.62
N VAL A 83 -3.94 -5.14 -6.37
CA VAL A 83 -3.61 -6.20 -5.42
C VAL A 83 -2.61 -5.65 -4.41
N PHE A 84 -3.01 -5.61 -3.14
CA PHE A 84 -2.08 -5.36 -2.04
C PHE A 84 -1.23 -6.61 -1.82
N ILE A 85 0.04 -6.56 -2.25
CA ILE A 85 0.99 -7.67 -2.17
C ILE A 85 1.53 -7.77 -0.74
N THR A 86 1.91 -6.64 -0.14
CA THR A 86 2.30 -6.50 1.27
C THR A 86 1.63 -5.27 1.88
N LEU A 87 1.46 -5.28 3.20
CA LEU A 87 0.88 -4.15 3.96
C LEU A 87 1.45 -4.16 5.38
N TYR A 88 2.21 -3.13 5.75
CA TYR A 88 2.93 -3.08 7.03
C TYR A 88 3.20 -1.62 7.48
N GLN A 89 3.50 -1.43 8.76
CA GLN A 89 4.01 -0.17 9.31
C GLN A 89 5.53 -0.15 9.16
N PRO A 90 6.13 0.87 8.51
CA PRO A 90 7.56 0.93 8.34
C PRO A 90 8.31 1.11 9.67
N ASP A 91 9.40 0.36 9.82
CA ASP A 91 10.31 0.45 10.96
C ASP A 91 11.25 1.67 10.83
N ALA A 92 11.32 2.49 11.88
CA ALA A 92 12.16 3.69 11.94
C ALA A 92 13.66 3.37 11.86
N ALA A 93 14.07 2.15 12.24
CA ALA A 93 15.45 1.70 12.09
C ALA A 93 15.81 1.41 10.62
N GLN A 94 14.82 1.13 9.77
CA GLN A 94 15.01 0.74 8.38
C GLN A 94 14.66 1.87 7.41
N TRP A 95 13.90 2.88 7.86
CA TRP A 95 13.39 3.96 7.02
C TRP A 95 13.66 5.36 7.58
N TYR A 96 14.30 6.20 6.79
CA TYR A 96 14.41 7.64 7.02
C TYR A 96 13.13 8.35 6.56
N ASP A 97 12.46 9.05 7.49
CA ASP A 97 11.18 9.73 7.27
C ASP A 97 10.13 8.85 6.56
N TRP A 98 10.18 7.53 6.78
CA TRP A 98 9.33 6.53 6.13
C TRP A 98 9.48 6.45 4.59
N ARG A 99 10.37 7.23 3.97
CA ARG A 99 10.42 7.38 2.51
C ARG A 99 11.62 6.73 1.86
N ARG A 100 12.73 6.63 2.60
CA ARG A 100 14.00 6.11 2.07
C ARG A 100 14.55 5.05 3.00
N ARG A 101 14.99 3.92 2.44
CA ARG A 101 15.67 2.88 3.20
C ARG A 101 17.05 3.35 3.67
N VAL A 102 17.46 2.91 4.85
CA VAL A 102 18.80 3.12 5.43
C VAL A 102 19.81 2.15 4.79
#